data_AF-B8CYJ1-F1
#
_entry.id   AF-B8CYJ1-F1
#
_cell.length_a   1.000
_cell.length_b   1.000
_cell.length_c   1.000
_cell.angle_alpha   90.00
_cell.angle_beta   90.00
_cell.angle_gamma   90.00
#
_symmetry.space_group_name_H-M   'P 1'
#
loop_
_entity.id
_entity.type
_entity.pdbx_description
1 polymer ?
#
loop_
_entity_poly.entity_id
_entity_poly.type
_entity_poly.pdbx_seq_one_letter_code
_entity_poly.pdbx_strand_id
1 'polypeptide(L)'
;MYYLILIVVSLVVAGILHYALKEKTIPGGYWNLLVGSIIGAFLGDLILGDWAWMLAGYNVIAGIIGALVIGWLYTLLFNQKEPTNVAK
;
A
#
# COMPACT_ATOMS: atom_id res chain seq x y z
N MET A 1 12.94 -12.79 12.73
CA MET A 1 11.66 -13.42 12.30
C MET A 1 10.64 -12.39 11.84
N TYR A 2 10.39 -11.32 12.61
CA TYR A 2 9.41 -10.29 12.26
C TYR A 2 9.58 -9.69 10.84
N TYR A 3 10.78 -9.26 10.43
CA TYR A 3 10.98 -8.68 9.09
C TYR A 3 10.66 -9.64 7.92
N LEU A 4 10.84 -10.95 8.12
CA LEU A 4 10.49 -11.95 7.12
C LEU A 4 8.97 -12.06 7.00
N ILE A 5 8.26 -12.08 8.14
CA ILE A 5 6.80 -12.07 8.19
C ILE A 5 6.26 -10.80 7.55
N LEU A 6 6.86 -9.64 7.86
CA LEU A 6 6.50 -8.36 7.27
C LEU A 6 6.56 -8.43 5.74
N ILE A 7 7.68 -8.88 5.16
CA ILE A 7 7.82 -8.99 3.70
C ILE A 7 6.81 -9.99 3.13
N VAL A 8 6.70 -11.19 3.70
CA VAL A 8 5.82 -12.25 3.18
C VAL A 8 4.36 -11.85 3.25
N VAL A 9 3.90 -11.35 4.39
CA VAL A 9 2.50 -10.92 4.57
C VAL A 9 2.21 -9.69 3.72
N SER A 10 3.12 -8.72 3.60
CA SER A 10 2.93 -7.59 2.69
C SER A 10 2.83 -8.03 1.23
N LEU A 11 3.60 -9.02 0.77
CA LEU A 11 3.47 -9.58 -0.58
C LEU A 11 2.08 -10.17 -0.83
N VAL A 12 1.55 -10.92 0.15
CA VAL A 12 0.20 -11.50 0.09
C VAL A 12 -0.87 -10.41 0.10
N VAL A 13 -0.80 -9.47 1.05
CA VAL A 13 -1.76 -8.37 1.16
C VAL A 13 -1.76 -7.51 -0.11
N ALA A 14 -0.58 -7.16 -0.63
CA ALA A 14 -0.46 -6.42 -1.88
C ALA A 14 -1.04 -7.20 -3.06
N GLY A 15 -0.83 -8.53 -3.11
CA GLY A 15 -1.41 -9.39 -4.13
C GLY A 15 -2.93 -9.45 -4.07
N ILE A 16 -3.49 -9.60 -2.86
CA ILE A 16 -4.94 -9.57 -2.63
C ILE A 16 -5.51 -8.22 -3.03
N LEU A 17 -4.91 -7.11 -2.61
CA LEU A 17 -5.36 -5.76 -2.97
C LEU A 17 -5.24 -5.50 -4.47
N HIS A 18 -4.15 -5.95 -5.11
CA HIS A 18 -3.97 -5.79 -6.54
C HIS A 18 -5.04 -6.55 -7.33
N TYR A 19 -5.37 -7.77 -6.90
CA TYR A 19 -6.46 -8.55 -7.48
C TYR A 19 -7.83 -7.93 -7.23
N ALA A 20 -8.10 -7.49 -5.99
CA ALA A 20 -9.37 -6.88 -5.60
C ALA A 20 -9.62 -5.55 -6.30
N LEU A 21 -8.56 -4.81 -6.62
CA LEU A 21 -8.62 -3.49 -7.24
C LEU A 21 -8.21 -3.51 -8.72
N LYS A 22 -8.21 -4.68 -9.37
CA LYS A 22 -7.79 -4.87 -10.77
C LYS A 22 -8.51 -3.99 -11.78
N GLU A 23 -9.75 -3.58 -11.48
CA GLU A 23 -10.57 -2.71 -12.33
C GLU A 23 -10.23 -1.23 -12.16
N LYS A 24 -9.48 -0.87 -11.11
CA LYS A 24 -9.03 0.49 -10.83
C LYS A 24 -7.58 0.64 -11.27
N THR A 25 -7.29 1.71 -11.99
CA THR A 25 -5.92 2.10 -12.28
C THR A 25 -5.29 2.63 -10.99
N ILE A 26 -4.50 1.78 -10.32
CA ILE A 26 -3.72 2.19 -9.14
C ILE A 26 -2.38 2.72 -9.65
N PRO A 27 -2.08 4.02 -9.45
CA PRO A 27 -0.78 4.56 -9.83
C PRO A 27 0.34 3.87 -9.06
N GLY A 28 1.40 3.48 -9.78
CA GLY A 28 2.48 2.64 -9.25
C GLY A 28 2.14 1.15 -9.08
N GLY A 29 0.89 0.73 -9.37
CA GLY A 29 0.47 -0.66 -9.47
C GLY A 29 0.76 -1.50 -8.23
N TYR A 30 1.16 -2.76 -8.46
CA TYR A 30 1.49 -3.71 -7.40
C TYR A 30 2.59 -3.20 -6.45
N TRP A 31 3.63 -2.54 -6.99
CA TRP A 31 4.76 -2.07 -6.20
C TRP A 31 4.39 -0.98 -5.21
N ASN A 32 3.49 -0.07 -5.61
CA ASN A 32 2.94 0.91 -4.70
C ASN A 32 2.19 0.25 -3.53
N LEU A 33 1.35 -0.76 -3.84
CA LEU A 33 0.61 -1.48 -2.81
C LEU A 33 1.55 -2.23 -1.87
N LEU A 34 2.61 -2.85 -2.41
CA LEU A 34 3.60 -3.56 -1.60
C LEU A 34 4.34 -2.63 -0.65
N VAL A 35 4.91 -1.55 -1.17
CA VAL A 35 5.66 -0.58 -0.36
C VAL A 35 4.77 0.09 0.68
N GLY A 36 3.55 0.48 0.28
CA GLY A 36 2.58 1.03 1.22
C GLY A 36 2.11 0.02 2.27
N SER A 37 1.99 -1.25 1.93
CA SER A 37 1.65 -2.31 2.88
C SER A 37 2.75 -2.50 3.94
N ILE A 38 4.00 -2.54 3.50
CA ILE A 38 5.19 -2.64 4.38
C ILE A 38 5.25 -1.43 5.33
N ILE A 39 5.18 -0.22 4.78
CA ILE A 39 5.30 1.02 5.57
C ILE A 39 4.09 1.18 6.50
N GLY A 40 2.88 0.88 6.01
CA GLY A 40 1.65 0.96 6.78
C GLY A 40 1.65 0.04 7.99
N ALA A 41 2.02 -1.23 7.80
CA ALA A 41 2.09 -2.18 8.91
C ALA A 41 3.19 -1.81 9.90
N PHE A 42 4.37 -1.42 9.42
CA PHE A 42 5.47 -1.00 10.28
C PHE A 42 5.11 0.23 11.13
N LEU A 43 4.49 1.25 10.53
CA LEU A 43 4.04 2.45 11.24
C LEU A 43 2.85 2.14 12.16
N GLY A 44 1.95 1.27 11.74
CA GLY A 44 0.84 0.79 12.55
C GLY A 44 1.31 0.12 13.83
N ASP A 45 2.26 -0.82 13.72
CA ASP A 45 2.85 -1.49 14.87
C ASP A 45 3.58 -0.50 15.79
N LEU A 46 4.27 0.49 15.22
CA LEU A 46 5.00 1.49 16.00
C LEU A 46 4.09 2.47 16.76
N ILE A 47 2.98 2.89 16.15
CA ILE A 47 2.12 3.96 16.67
C ILE A 47 0.94 3.40 17.46
N LEU A 48 0.31 2.33 16.95
CA LEU A 48 -0.90 1.74 17.51
C LEU A 48 -0.59 0.50 18.37
N GLY A 49 0.60 -0.09 18.22
CA GLY A 49 0.93 -1.37 18.85
C GLY A 49 0.15 -2.53 18.26
N ASP A 50 -0.05 -3.57 19.08
CA ASP A 50 -0.88 -4.73 18.73
C ASP A 50 -2.36 -4.32 18.69
N TRP A 51 -2.81 -3.88 17.52
CA TRP A 51 -4.15 -3.31 17.36
C TRP A 51 -4.89 -3.89 16.15
N ALA A 52 -6.19 -4.13 16.34
CA ALA A 52 -7.08 -4.75 15.37
C ALA A 52 -6.59 -6.14 14.94
N TRP A 53 -6.46 -6.38 13.62
CA TRP A 53 -6.09 -7.68 13.10
C TRP A 53 -4.58 -7.81 12.94
N MET A 54 -4.00 -8.68 13.76
CA MET A 54 -2.60 -9.07 13.73
C MET A 54 -2.43 -10.45 13.07
N LEU A 55 -1.41 -10.61 12.23
CA LEU A 55 -1.00 -11.89 11.66
C LEU A 55 0.48 -12.12 11.92
N ALA A 56 0.79 -12.98 12.89
CA ALA A 56 2.17 -13.30 13.30
C ALA A 56 3.01 -12.06 13.62
N GLY A 57 2.39 -11.05 14.25
CA GLY A 57 3.00 -9.77 14.58
C GLY A 57 2.83 -8.68 13.52
N TYR A 58 2.26 -8.98 12.34
CA TYR A 58 1.96 -7.99 11.31
C TYR A 58 0.57 -7.38 11.48
N ASN A 59 0.45 -6.07 11.63
CA ASN A 59 -0.85 -5.40 11.60
C ASN A 59 -1.41 -5.30 10.17
N VAL A 60 -2.35 -6.19 9.86
CA VAL A 60 -2.93 -6.35 8.52
C VAL A 60 -3.71 -5.10 8.11
N ILE A 61 -4.46 -4.52 9.04
CA ILE A 61 -5.29 -3.34 8.77
C ILE A 61 -4.42 -2.13 8.49
N ALA A 62 -3.39 -1.91 9.31
CA ALA A 62 -2.46 -0.81 9.09
C ALA A 62 -1.70 -0.96 7.76
N GLY A 63 -1.32 -2.19 7.38
CA GLY A 63 -0.76 -2.48 6.06
C GLY A 63 -1.70 -2.12 4.91
N ILE A 64 -2.97 -2.54 4.97
CA ILE A 64 -3.96 -2.17 3.94
C ILE A 64 -4.12 -0.64 3.85
N ILE A 65 -4.22 0.04 4.99
CA ILE A 65 -4.34 1.51 5.02
C ILE A 65 -3.11 2.16 4.39
N GLY A 66 -1.90 1.74 4.76
CA GLY A 66 -0.67 2.27 4.18
C GLY A 66 -0.59 2.05 2.67
N ALA A 67 -0.99 0.88 2.17
CA ALA A 67 -1.03 0.58 0.73
C ALA A 67 -1.91 1.59 -0.04
N LEU A 68 -3.08 1.91 0.50
CA LEU A 68 -4.01 2.86 -0.10
C LEU A 68 -3.53 4.31 0.02
N VAL A 69 -3.02 4.69 1.19
CA VAL A 69 -2.53 6.06 1.47
C VAL A 69 -1.30 6.38 0.61
N ILE A 70 -0.33 5.47 0.50
CA ILE A 70 0.84 5.70 -0.36
C ILE A 70 0.40 5.76 -1.82
N GLY A 71 -0.54 4.93 -2.27
CA GLY A 71 -1.09 5.03 -3.62
C GLY A 71 -1.72 6.37 -3.90
N TRP A 72 -2.52 6.87 -2.96
CA TRP A 72 -3.11 8.19 -3.05
C TRP A 72 -2.04 9.29 -3.09
N LEU A 73 -1.03 9.25 -2.21
CA LEU A 73 0.08 10.21 -2.22
C LEU A 73 0.85 10.17 -3.54
N TYR A 74 1.10 8.98 -4.09
CA TYR A 74 1.75 8.82 -5.38
C TYR A 74 0.95 9.54 -6.49
N THR A 75 -0.38 9.46 -6.46
CA THR A 75 -1.22 10.19 -7.42
C THR A 75 -1.04 11.71 -7.30
N LEU A 76 -0.92 12.25 -6.09
CA LEU A 76 -0.76 13.69 -5.90
C LEU A 76 0.62 14.20 -6.36
N LEU A 77 1.66 13.40 -6.13
CA LEU A 77 3.03 13.77 -6.42
C LEU A 77 3.38 13.60 -7.90
N PHE A 78 2.89 12.53 -8.54
CA PHE A 78 3.32 12.14 -9.89
C PHE A 78 2.25 12.33 -10.96
N ASN A 79 0.99 12.60 -10.59
CA ASN A 79 -0.10 12.82 -11.55
C ASN A 79 -0.37 14.32 -11.78
N GLN A 80 0.64 15.18 -11.62
CA GLN A 80 0.55 16.59 -12.02
C GLN A 80 0.59 16.69 -13.55
N LYS A 81 -0.60 16.64 -14.15
CA LYS A 81 -0.92 17.09 -15.52
C LYS A 81 -0.10 16.45 -16.65
N GLU A 82 -0.76 15.62 -17.45
CA GLU A 82 -0.50 15.76 -18.88
C GLU A 82 -0.85 17.22 -19.25
N PRO A 83 0.06 17.99 -19.87
CA PRO A 83 -0.37 19.21 -20.54
C PRO A 83 -1.44 18.77 -21.54
N THR A 84 -2.66 19.26 -21.33
CA THR A 84 -3.71 19.18 -22.33
C THR A 84 -3.08 19.74 -23.60
N ASN A 85 -2.82 18.88 -24.58
CA ASN A 85 -2.45 19.30 -25.92
C ASN A 85 -3.66 20.02 -26.51
N VAL A 86 -3.83 21.28 -26.09
CA VAL A 86 -4.63 22.26 -26.78
C VAL A 86 -3.80 22.65 -27.98
N ALA A 87 -4.32 22.27 -29.16
CA ALA A 87 -3.85 22.61 -30.50
C ALA A 87 -2.57 21.90 -30.99
N LYS A 88 -2.76 20.98 -31.94
CA LYS A 88 -2.63 21.30 -33.38
C LYS A 88 -3.35 20.26 -34.23
#